data_AF-A0A759YMJ9-F1
#
_entry.id   AF-A0A759YMJ9-F1
#
_cell.length_a   1.000
_cell.length_b   1.000
_cell.length_c   1.000
_cell.angle_alpha   90.00
_cell.angle_beta   90.00
_cell.angle_gamma   90.00
#
_symmetry.space_group_name_H-M   'P 1'
#
loop_
_entity.id
_entity.type
_entity.pdbx_description
1 polymer ?
#
loop_
_entity_poly.entity_id
_entity_poly.type
_entity_poly.pdbx_seq_one_letter_code
_entity_poly.pdbx_strand_id
1 'polypeptide(L)' 'MKSENKPVYVVPFSDTSCISWQFPDGEIIRDFLKADQKARALGMELEQRKTGRFSPSH' A
#
# COMPACT_ATOMS: atom_id res chain seq x y z
N MET A 1 -9.37 19.65 -14.01
CA MET A 1 -9.51 19.37 -12.57
C MET A 1 -8.15 18.92 -12.06
N LYS A 2 -7.43 19.76 -11.30
CA LYS A 2 -6.18 19.35 -10.68
C LYS A 2 -6.56 18.47 -9.49
N SER A 3 -6.39 17.16 -9.63
CA SER A 3 -6.51 16.23 -8.52
C SER A 3 -5.53 16.71 -7.45
N GLU A 4 -6.07 17.22 -6.36
CA GLU A 4 -5.27 17.62 -5.19
C GLU A 4 -4.57 16.35 -4.72
N ASN A 5 -3.29 16.23 -5.07
CA ASN A 5 -2.44 15.09 -4.72
C ASN A 5 -2.12 15.20 -3.23
N LYS A 6 -3.14 14.95 -2.39
CA LYS A 6 -2.95 14.80 -0.95
C LYS A 6 -1.87 13.73 -0.76
N PRO A 7 -0.90 13.93 0.14
CA PRO A 7 0.06 12.88 0.45
C PRO A 7 -0.73 11.72 1.05
N VAL A 8 -1.07 10.74 0.21
CA VAL A 8 -1.64 9.48 0.68
C VAL A 8 -0.52 8.78 1.41
N TYR A 9 -0.73 8.52 2.69
CA TYR A 9 0.25 7.79 3.48
C TYR A 9 0.25 6.35 2.98
N VAL A 10 1.39 5.90 2.48
CA VAL A 10 1.54 4.53 1.97
C VAL A 10 2.07 3.67 3.10
N VAL A 11 1.30 2.65 3.49
CA VAL A 11 1.71 1.67 4.49
C VAL A 11 2.77 0.76 3.87
N PRO A 12 4.02 0.79 4.34
CA PRO A 12 5.10 0.01 3.75
C PRO A 12 4.93 -1.49 4.04
N PHE A 13 5.58 -2.31 3.23
CA PHE A 13 5.75 -3.71 3.57
C PHE A 13 6.56 -3.87 4.86
N SER A 14 6.15 -4.78 5.73
CA SER A 14 6.88 -5.06 6.98
C SER A 14 8.17 -5.85 6.74
N ASP A 15 8.24 -6.57 5.62
CA ASP A 15 9.36 -7.44 5.28
C ASP A 15 9.62 -7.47 3.75
N THR A 16 10.72 -8.13 3.37
CA THR A 16 11.11 -8.34 1.97
C THR A 16 10.23 -9.36 1.24
N SER A 17 9.42 -10.13 1.96
CA SER A 17 8.47 -11.06 1.35
C SER A 17 7.24 -10.34 0.78
N CYS A 18 7.00 -9.09 1.17
CA CYS A 18 5.95 -8.20 0.68
C CYS A 18 4.54 -8.82 0.76
N ILE A 19 4.31 -9.62 1.81
CA ILE A 19 3.00 -10.23 2.10
C ILE A 19 2.34 -9.59 3.31
N SER A 20 3.03 -8.68 3.98
CA SER A 20 2.67 -8.10 5.28
C SER A 20 2.91 -6.60 5.26
N TRP A 21 2.04 -5.83 5.90
CA TRP A 21 2.12 -4.37 5.97
C TRP A 21 2.28 -3.92 7.41
N GLN A 22 3.18 -2.98 7.64
CA GLN A 22 3.43 -2.42 8.97
C GLN A 22 2.74 -1.07 9.11
N PHE A 23 1.72 -1.03 9.96
CA PHE A 23 0.99 0.20 10.26
C PHE A 23 1.76 1.08 11.25
N PRO A 24 1.53 2.40 11.26
CA PRO A 24 2.19 3.31 12.20
C PRO A 24 1.87 3.01 13.67
N ASP A 25 0.79 2.27 13.93
CA ASP A 25 0.44 1.77 15.26
C ASP A 25 1.40 0.66 15.77
N GLY A 26 2.33 0.18 14.92
CA GLY A 26 3.21 -0.96 15.20
C GLY A 26 2.60 -2.32 14.86
N GLU A 27 1.35 -2.37 14.40
CA GLU A 27 0.66 -3.59 14.00
C GLU A 27 1.14 -4.08 12.62
N ILE A 28 1.39 -5.39 12.50
CA ILE A 28 1.76 -6.03 11.24
C ILE A 28 0.61 -6.93 10.77
N ILE A 29 0.00 -6.58 9.64
CA ILE A 29 -1.12 -7.34 9.07
C ILE A 29 -0.65 -8.04 7.80
N ARG A 30 -0.80 -9.37 7.76
CA ARG A 30 -0.46 -10.20 6.60
C ARG A 30 -1.63 -10.44 5.64
N ASP A 31 -2.85 -10.25 6.13
CA ASP A 31 -4.06 -10.38 5.33
C ASP A 31 -4.30 -9.10 4.52
N PHE A 32 -4.15 -9.15 3.20
CA PHE A 32 -4.40 -8.00 2.32
C PHE A 32 -5.77 -7.36 2.55
N LEU A 33 -6.84 -8.16 2.68
CA LEU A 33 -8.20 -7.64 2.87
C LEU A 33 -8.33 -6.84 4.17
N LYS A 34 -7.76 -7.34 5.28
CA LYS A 34 -7.78 -6.63 6.57
C LYS A 34 -6.90 -5.39 6.53
N ALA A 35 -5.74 -5.48 5.90
CA ALA A 35 -4.84 -4.36 5.72
C ALA A 35 -5.49 -3.26 4.86
N ASP A 36 -6.20 -3.61 3.79
CA ASP A 36 -6.88 -2.65 2.90
C ASP A 36 -8.04 -1.96 3.63
N GLN A 37 -8.83 -2.72 4.39
CA GLN A 37 -9.89 -2.15 5.23
C GLN A 37 -9.32 -1.16 6.26
N LYS A 38 -8.23 -1.53 6.95
CA LYS A 38 -7.60 -0.67 7.95
C LYS A 38 -6.96 0.56 7.31
N ALA A 39 -6.25 0.40 6.20
CA ALA A 39 -5.65 1.49 5.44
C ALA A 39 -6.73 2.48 4.99
N ARG A 40 -7.83 2.01 4.40
CA ARG A 40 -8.96 2.87 4.01
C ARG A 40 -9.60 3.58 5.19
N ALA A 41 -9.77 2.91 6.33
CA ALA A 41 -10.30 3.53 7.55
C ALA A 41 -9.40 4.67 8.05
N LEU A 42 -8.09 4.57 7.84
CA LEU A 42 -7.10 5.58 8.19
C LEU A 42 -6.80 6.60 7.09
N GLY A 43 -7.43 6.48 5.91
CA GLY A 43 -7.12 7.32 4.74
C GLY A 43 -5.73 7.06 4.13
N MET A 44 -5.22 5.84 4.27
CA MET A 44 -3.94 5.36 3.79
C MET A 44 -4.13 4.41 2.60
N GLU A 45 -3.05 4.20 1.84
CA GLU A 45 -2.98 3.17 0.81
C GLU A 45 -1.94 2.11 1.18
N LEU A 46 -2.17 0.87 0.79
CA LEU A 46 -1.18 -0.19 0.98
C LEU A 46 -0.09 -0.08 -0.09
N GLU A 47 1.16 -0.27 0.31
CA GLU A 47 2.23 -0.48 -0.65
C GLU A 47 1.91 -1.73 -1.47
N GLN A 48 1.75 -1.54 -2.78
CA GLN A 48 1.57 -2.65 -3.71
C GLN A 48 2.91 -2.95 -4.36
N ARG A 49 3.21 -4.24 -4.54
CA ARG A 49 4.35 -4.63 -5.36
C ARG A 49 4.17 -4.01 -6.73
N LYS A 50 5.06 -3.10 -7.12
CA LYS A 50 5.14 -2.61 -8.49
C LYS A 50 5.58 -3.78 -9.37
N THR A 51 4.63 -4.59 -9.83
CA THR A 51 4.82 -5.53 -10.93
C THR A 51 4.92 -4.70 -12.21
N GLY A 52 6.10 -4.11 -12.42
CA GLY A 52 6.44 -3.47 -13.67
C GLY A 52 6.46 -4.51 -14.79
N ARG A 53 5.34 -4.69 -15.46
CA ARG A 53 5.28 -5.35 -16.76
C ARG A 53 4.19 -4.71 -17.56
N PHE A 54 4.56 -3.68 -18.31
CA PHE A 54 4.20 -3.47 -19.71
C PHE A 54 4.99 -2.23 -20.13
N SER A 55 6.26 -2.44 -20.52
CA SER A 55 6.82 -1.56 -21.54
C SER A 55 5.94 -1.74 -22.77
N PRO A 56 5.31 -0.69 -23.32
CA PRO A 56 4.78 -0.77 -24.67
C PRO A 56 6.00 -0.86 -25.59
N SER A 57 6.47 -2.08 -25.81
CA SER A 57 7.51 -2.35 -26.80
C SER A 57 6.85 -2.25 -28.18
N HIS A 58 7.12 -1.11 -28.83
CA HIS A 58 7.15 -0.82 -30.26
C HIS A 58 5.99 -1.28 -31.15
#